data_AF-A0A353YC15-F1
#
_entry.id   AF-A0A353YC15-F1
#
_cell.length_a   1.000
_cell.length_b   1.000
_cell.length_c   1.000
_cell.angle_alpha   90.00
_cell.angle_beta   90.00
_cell.angle_gamma   90.00
#
_symmetry.space_group_name_H-M   'P 1'
#
loop_
_entity.id
_entity.type
_entity.pdbx_description
1 polymer ?
#
loop_
_entity_poly.entity_id
_entity_poly.type
_entity_poly.pdbx_seq_one_letter_code
_entity_poly.pdbx_strand_id
1 'polypeptide(L)'
;MGKILLIIGAVIGGLIIAVGILALVTTLTDNTLSPSDRSDQISGSIFIMGVGLTLFAPCLYFLVQSRRTLSLLNQGMAFGSSMPGLNSAYAPVDLSTSYVQWFGWCQREIGGNAIGLHAATMAALIQAGSGNSGAAVDSAKQAAGWAAALPVAQNQSAKISLSKIRVLSRIGAAILPMLEPGERVAVSFNGTDRQAQIWQSLFGIIGMLIAMSQQGAYFVTVTDRRLIALTGPQLSLAPKSLAYAIPQSMVSEARFRGGLLGGGTFSISRMDGGRTRMRLSRFWKSEAIVAQALLAPGGGLTPLPPPPIMASRSSF
;
A
#
# COMPACT_ATOMS: atom_id res chain seq x y z
N MET A 1 -13.15 -14.39 12.11
CA MET A 1 -12.40 -15.64 12.36
C MET A 1 -10.90 -15.43 12.58
N GLY A 2 -10.16 -14.71 11.73
CA GLY A 2 -8.69 -14.58 11.88
C GLY A 2 -8.16 -14.02 13.22
N LYS A 3 -8.86 -13.07 13.86
CA LYS A 3 -8.46 -12.55 15.18
C LYS A 3 -8.54 -13.60 16.29
N ILE A 4 -9.57 -14.45 16.26
CA ILE A 4 -9.78 -15.49 17.27
C ILE A 4 -8.64 -16.51 17.17
N LEU A 5 -8.26 -16.90 15.94
CA LEU A 5 -7.12 -17.80 15.71
C LEU A 5 -5.79 -17.21 16.20
N LEU A 6 -5.55 -15.91 15.99
CA LEU A 6 -4.33 -15.24 16.50
C LEU A 6 -4.28 -15.20 18.02
N ILE A 7 -5.42 -14.96 18.68
CA ILE A 7 -5.52 -14.98 20.13
C ILE A 7 -5.28 -16.39 20.66
N ILE A 8 -5.91 -17.41 20.06
CA ILE A 8 -5.71 -18.82 20.43
C ILE A 8 -4.24 -19.21 20.25
N GLY A 9 -3.61 -18.84 19.13
CA GLY A 9 -2.20 -19.11 18.88
C GLY A 9 -1.27 -18.44 19.90
N ALA A 10 -1.54 -17.19 20.27
CA ALA A 10 -0.80 -16.50 21.32
C ALA A 10 -0.99 -17.16 22.70
N VAL A 11 -2.21 -17.59 23.03
CA VAL A 11 -2.48 -18.27 24.31
C VAL A 11 -1.77 -19.62 24.38
N ILE A 12 -1.90 -20.45 23.33
CA ILE A 12 -1.25 -21.77 23.27
C ILE A 12 0.27 -21.62 23.30
N GLY A 13 0.84 -20.72 22.48
CA GLY A 13 2.28 -20.47 22.46
C GLY A 13 2.81 -20.00 23.83
N GLY A 14 2.08 -19.09 24.48
CA GLY A 14 2.43 -18.62 25.83
C GLY A 14 2.38 -19.73 26.88
N LEU A 15 1.40 -20.64 26.80
CA LEU A 15 1.26 -21.78 27.69
C LEU A 15 2.42 -22.78 27.53
N ILE A 16 2.83 -23.07 26.28
CA ILE A 16 3.98 -23.94 25.99
C ILE A 16 5.27 -23.34 26.56
N ILE A 17 5.47 -22.03 26.41
CA ILE A 17 6.64 -21.33 26.99
C ILE A 17 6.60 -21.43 28.53
N ALA A 18 5.45 -21.19 29.15
CA ALA A 18 5.31 -21.25 30.61
C ALA A 18 5.60 -22.65 31.16
N VAL A 19 5.12 -23.71 30.49
CA VAL A 19 5.42 -25.10 30.86
C VAL A 19 6.90 -25.41 30.70
N GLY A 20 7.53 -24.97 29.60
CA GLY A 20 8.98 -25.13 29.39
C GLY A 20 9.82 -24.42 30.45
N ILE A 21 9.44 -23.20 30.85
CA ILE A 21 10.10 -22.47 31.95
C ILE A 21 9.92 -23.21 33.28
N LEU A 22 8.71 -23.68 33.57
CA LEU A 22 8.43 -24.41 34.81
C LEU A 22 9.27 -25.68 34.90
N ALA A 23 9.32 -26.47 33.81
CA ALA A 23 10.16 -27.67 33.72
C ALA A 23 11.63 -27.34 33.94
N LEU A 24 12.14 -26.28 33.30
CA LEU A 24 13.51 -25.82 33.48
C LEU A 24 13.81 -25.44 34.94
N VAL A 25 12.92 -24.69 35.58
CA VAL A 25 13.07 -24.29 36.99
C VAL A 25 13.11 -25.51 37.89
N THR A 26 12.18 -26.46 37.71
CA THR A 26 12.13 -27.68 38.53
C THR A 26 13.41 -28.50 38.40
N THR A 27 13.90 -28.70 37.16
CA THR A 27 15.13 -29.46 36.90
C THR A 27 16.37 -28.79 37.48
N LEU A 28 16.42 -27.45 37.49
CA LEU A 28 17.53 -26.70 38.07
C LEU A 28 17.54 -26.76 39.61
N THR A 29 16.37 -26.82 40.24
CA THR A 29 16.26 -26.89 41.71
C THR A 29 16.39 -28.29 42.28
N ASP A 30 16.21 -29.32 41.46
CA ASP A 30 16.22 -30.71 41.93
C ASP A 30 17.64 -31.29 41.98
N ASN A 31 18.16 -31.45 43.19
CA ASN A 31 19.48 -32.04 43.47
C ASN A 31 19.50 -33.56 43.52
N THR A 32 18.35 -34.21 43.33
CA THR A 32 18.25 -35.68 43.37
C THR A 32 18.50 -36.34 42.01
N LEU A 33 18.51 -35.57 40.93
CA LEU A 33 18.73 -36.06 39.56
C LEU A 33 20.21 -36.38 39.30
N SER A 34 20.44 -37.45 38.54
CA SER A 34 21.78 -37.74 38.03
C SER A 34 22.23 -36.66 37.02
N PRO A 35 23.55 -36.41 36.86
CA PRO A 35 24.04 -35.38 35.95
C PRO A 35 23.59 -35.58 34.48
N SER A 36 23.47 -36.83 34.03
CA SER A 36 23.00 -37.15 32.67
C SER A 36 21.51 -36.83 32.50
N ASP A 37 20.68 -37.24 33.46
CA ASP A 37 19.23 -37.01 33.39
C ASP A 37 18.90 -35.51 33.49
N ARG A 38 19.66 -34.78 34.30
CA ARG A 38 19.55 -33.32 34.41
C ARG A 38 19.86 -32.64 33.07
N SER A 39 20.89 -33.08 32.35
CA SER A 39 21.25 -32.53 31.03
C SER A 39 20.14 -32.76 29.99
N ASP A 40 19.58 -33.96 29.94
CA ASP A 40 18.52 -34.31 28.98
C ASP A 40 17.23 -33.53 29.24
N GLN A 41 16.85 -33.36 30.51
CA GLN A 41 15.70 -32.54 30.90
C GLN A 41 15.88 -31.05 30.60
N ILE A 42 17.09 -30.50 30.79
CA ILE A 42 17.41 -29.12 30.42
C ILE A 42 17.29 -28.95 28.91
N SER A 43 17.87 -29.86 28.12
CA SER A 43 17.79 -29.84 26.65
C SER A 43 16.34 -29.89 26.15
N GLY A 44 15.54 -30.80 26.72
CA GLY A 44 14.11 -30.92 26.40
C GLY A 44 13.32 -29.65 26.73
N SER A 45 13.60 -29.02 27.87
CA SER A 45 12.94 -27.78 28.30
C SER A 45 13.27 -26.60 27.36
N ILE A 46 14.54 -26.48 26.97
CA ILE A 46 15.00 -25.47 25.99
C ILE A 46 14.31 -25.68 24.64
N PHE A 47 14.20 -26.92 24.17
CA PHE A 47 13.53 -27.25 22.92
C PHE A 47 12.04 -26.85 22.95
N ILE A 48 11.31 -27.20 24.01
CA ILE A 48 9.90 -26.85 24.19
C ILE A 48 9.71 -25.32 24.19
N MET A 49 10.57 -24.59 24.91
CA MET A 49 10.55 -23.12 24.91
C MET A 49 10.79 -22.55 23.50
N GLY A 50 11.74 -23.12 22.75
CA GLY A 50 12.01 -22.74 21.37
C GLY A 50 10.78 -22.87 20.47
N VAL A 51 10.10 -24.02 20.51
CA VAL A 51 8.86 -24.25 19.74
C VAL A 51 7.76 -23.27 20.17
N GLY A 52 7.55 -23.08 21.47
CA GLY A 52 6.56 -22.13 21.99
C GLY A 52 6.81 -20.71 21.50
N LEU A 53 8.08 -20.28 21.48
CA LEU A 53 8.47 -18.93 21.05
C LEU A 53 8.23 -18.68 19.56
N THR A 54 8.44 -19.70 18.71
CA THR A 54 8.14 -19.59 17.26
C THR A 54 6.66 -19.42 16.95
N LEU A 55 5.76 -19.93 17.81
CA LEU A 55 4.32 -19.75 17.69
C LEU A 55 3.85 -18.42 18.33
N PHE A 56 4.41 -18.09 19.49
CA PHE A 56 4.00 -16.94 20.28
C PHE A 56 4.40 -15.60 19.65
N ALA A 57 5.66 -15.46 19.23
CA ALA A 57 6.21 -14.18 18.78
C ALA A 57 5.48 -13.59 17.55
N PRO A 58 5.16 -14.37 16.49
CA PRO A 58 4.38 -13.85 15.36
C PRO A 58 2.96 -13.45 15.77
N CYS A 59 2.29 -14.24 16.61
CA CYS A 59 0.93 -13.97 17.05
C CYS A 59 0.85 -12.67 17.87
N LEU A 60 1.81 -12.46 18.78
CA LEU A 60 1.92 -11.23 19.56
C LEU A 60 2.19 -10.01 18.67
N TYR A 61 3.13 -10.13 17.71
CA TYR A 61 3.44 -9.07 16.75
C TYR A 61 2.18 -8.63 15.98
N PHE A 62 1.41 -9.59 15.45
CA PHE A 62 0.17 -9.29 14.74
C PHE A 62 -0.91 -8.67 15.64
N LEU A 63 -1.03 -9.12 16.89
CA LEU A 63 -1.94 -8.51 17.86
C LEU A 63 -1.59 -7.05 18.13
N VAL A 64 -0.31 -6.75 18.38
CA VAL A 64 0.18 -5.38 18.61
C VAL A 64 -0.01 -4.51 17.36
N GLN A 65 0.33 -5.02 16.18
CA GLN A 65 0.13 -4.34 14.90
C GLN A 65 -1.36 -4.01 14.66
N SER A 66 -2.26 -4.96 14.98
CA SER A 66 -3.70 -4.79 14.81
C SER A 66 -4.28 -3.71 15.73
N ARG A 67 -3.77 -3.59 16.96
CA ARG A 67 -4.18 -2.54 17.92
C ARG A 67 -3.76 -1.14 17.45
N ARG A 68 -2.52 -0.99 16.97
CA ARG A 68 -2.04 0.29 16.38
C ARG A 68 -2.87 0.73 15.17
N THR A 69 -3.40 -0.22 14.42
CA THR A 69 -4.24 0.06 13.24
C THR A 69 -5.66 0.48 13.63
N LEU A 70 -6.17 0.03 14.78
CA LEU A 70 -7.51 0.34 15.29
C LEU A 70 -7.59 1.67 16.03
N SER A 71 -6.54 2.07 16.73
CA SER A 71 -6.49 3.39 17.39
C SER A 71 -6.58 4.55 16.40
N LEU A 72 -6.01 4.39 15.21
CA LEU A 72 -6.12 5.37 14.11
C LEU A 72 -7.50 5.39 13.44
N LEU A 73 -8.29 4.31 13.57
CA LEU A 73 -9.62 4.20 12.96
C LEU A 73 -10.72 4.92 13.75
N ASN A 74 -10.52 5.11 15.05
CA ASN A 74 -11.55 5.64 15.94
C ASN A 74 -11.47 7.16 16.15
N GLN A 75 -10.44 7.83 15.61
CA GLN A 75 -10.20 9.27 15.84
C GLN A 75 -10.64 10.21 14.70
N GLY A 76 -11.22 9.75 13.59
CA GLY A 76 -11.47 10.70 12.48
C GLY A 76 -12.43 10.33 11.36
N MET A 77 -13.42 9.46 11.56
CA MET A 77 -14.36 9.11 10.48
C MET A 77 -15.83 9.28 10.88
N ALA A 78 -16.19 10.46 11.38
CA ALA A 78 -17.56 10.95 11.30
C ALA A 78 -17.81 11.55 9.89
N PHE A 79 -18.02 10.68 8.91
CA PHE A 79 -18.55 11.08 7.60
C PHE A 79 -20.05 11.36 7.75
N GLY A 80 -20.46 12.57 8.13
CA GLY A 80 -21.91 12.83 8.24
C GLY A 80 -22.38 14.23 8.59
N SER A 81 -21.58 15.09 9.19
CA SER A 81 -22.02 16.45 9.52
C SER A 81 -21.04 17.47 8.96
N SER A 82 -21.60 18.46 8.25
CA SER A 82 -20.97 19.70 7.78
C SER A 82 -19.61 19.98 8.43
N MET A 83 -18.50 19.75 7.73
CA MET A 83 -17.18 20.14 8.23
C MET A 83 -17.07 21.67 8.16
N PRO A 84 -17.03 22.39 9.30
CA PRO A 84 -16.73 23.80 9.30
C PRO A 84 -15.24 23.94 8.99
N GLY A 85 -14.85 24.69 7.95
CA GLY A 85 -13.44 25.08 7.77
C GLY A 85 -12.76 24.78 6.43
N LEU A 86 -13.46 24.33 5.38
CA LEU A 86 -12.88 24.27 4.03
C LEU A 86 -12.50 25.65 3.44
N ASN A 87 -12.84 26.75 4.13
CA ASN A 87 -12.47 28.12 3.77
C ASN A 87 -11.17 28.63 4.42
N SER A 88 -10.49 27.83 5.26
CA SER A 88 -9.22 28.22 5.88
C SER A 88 -8.04 27.46 5.27
N ALA A 89 -6.92 28.17 5.05
CA ALA A 89 -5.70 27.62 4.47
C ALA A 89 -5.21 26.40 5.29
N TYR A 90 -5.15 25.25 4.64
CA TYR A 90 -4.85 23.96 5.27
C TYR A 90 -3.40 23.91 5.78
N ALA A 91 -3.21 23.76 7.08
CA ALA A 91 -1.90 23.39 7.66
C ALA A 91 -1.74 21.86 7.63
N PRO A 92 -0.70 21.31 6.98
CA PRO A 92 -0.59 19.87 6.72
C PRO A 92 -0.02 19.14 7.94
N VAL A 93 -0.86 18.56 8.79
CA VAL A 93 -0.37 17.70 9.89
C VAL A 93 -0.28 16.22 9.47
N ASP A 94 -0.99 15.79 8.41
CA ASP A 94 -0.88 14.44 7.84
C ASP A 94 -1.46 14.37 6.41
N LEU A 95 -0.60 14.16 5.40
CA LEU A 95 -1.01 14.03 3.98
C LEU A 95 -2.04 12.92 3.76
N SER A 96 -1.99 11.85 4.55
CA SER A 96 -2.92 10.73 4.40
C SER A 96 -4.32 11.09 4.87
N THR A 97 -4.43 11.91 5.92
CA THR A 97 -5.68 12.49 6.41
C THR A 97 -6.24 13.51 5.41
N SER A 98 -5.39 14.42 4.91
CA SER A 98 -5.77 15.37 3.85
C SER A 98 -6.29 14.66 2.60
N TYR A 99 -5.66 13.55 2.20
CA TYR A 99 -6.14 12.73 1.10
C TYR A 99 -7.56 12.22 1.35
N VAL A 100 -7.84 11.65 2.53
CA VAL A 100 -9.17 11.10 2.85
C VAL A 100 -10.24 12.18 2.85
N GLN A 101 -9.92 13.39 3.33
CA GLN A 101 -10.82 14.54 3.33
C GLN A 101 -11.14 15.00 1.89
N TRP A 102 -10.12 15.20 1.07
CA TRP A 102 -10.29 15.57 -0.35
C TRP A 102 -11.01 14.48 -1.14
N PHE A 103 -10.73 13.21 -0.85
CA PHE A 103 -11.42 12.09 -1.47
C PHE A 103 -12.91 12.09 -1.13
N GLY A 104 -13.25 12.30 0.15
CA GLY A 104 -14.64 12.42 0.59
C GLY A 104 -15.37 13.61 -0.04
N TRP A 105 -14.68 14.73 -0.22
CA TRP A 105 -15.21 15.89 -0.95
C TRP A 105 -15.44 15.56 -2.44
N CYS A 106 -14.45 15.00 -3.13
CA CYS A 106 -14.57 14.60 -4.55
C CYS A 106 -15.72 13.62 -4.75
N GLN A 107 -15.88 12.66 -3.83
CA GLN A 107 -16.96 11.68 -3.91
C GLN A 107 -18.36 12.33 -3.81
N ARG A 108 -18.52 13.38 -3.00
CA ARG A 108 -19.79 14.09 -2.85
C ARG A 108 -20.06 15.05 -4.00
N GLU A 109 -19.07 15.87 -4.38
CA GLU A 109 -19.26 16.99 -5.31
C GLU A 109 -19.07 16.60 -6.78
N ILE A 110 -18.16 15.67 -7.06
CA ILE A 110 -17.82 15.26 -8.44
C ILE A 110 -18.50 13.93 -8.76
N GLY A 111 -18.47 12.98 -7.83
CA GLY A 111 -18.92 11.62 -8.07
C GLY A 111 -18.06 10.90 -9.11
N GLY A 112 -18.63 9.90 -9.78
CA GLY A 112 -17.95 9.13 -10.83
C GLY A 112 -17.23 7.87 -10.35
N ASN A 113 -16.25 7.43 -11.12
CA ASN A 113 -15.53 6.17 -10.88
C ASN A 113 -14.29 6.34 -9.97
N ALA A 114 -13.74 5.21 -9.52
CA ALA A 114 -12.60 5.18 -8.59
C ALA A 114 -11.33 5.84 -9.11
N ILE A 115 -11.06 5.73 -10.40
CA ILE A 115 -9.88 6.31 -11.02
C ILE A 115 -10.03 7.83 -11.10
N GLY A 116 -11.19 8.31 -11.54
CA GLY A 116 -11.52 9.73 -11.58
C GLY A 116 -11.48 10.39 -10.21
N LEU A 117 -12.05 9.73 -9.19
CA LEU A 117 -12.00 10.22 -7.82
C LEU A 117 -10.56 10.26 -7.27
N HIS A 118 -9.74 9.26 -7.56
CA HIS A 118 -8.33 9.26 -7.16
C HIS A 118 -7.54 10.38 -7.86
N ALA A 119 -7.67 10.52 -9.18
CA ALA A 119 -7.02 11.57 -9.96
C ALA A 119 -7.43 12.98 -9.49
N ALA A 120 -8.73 13.19 -9.26
CA ALA A 120 -9.28 14.42 -8.72
C ALA A 120 -8.72 14.75 -7.34
N THR A 121 -8.66 13.75 -6.45
CA THR A 121 -8.10 13.90 -5.10
C THR A 121 -6.62 14.30 -5.14
N MET A 122 -5.83 13.66 -6.00
CA MET A 122 -4.41 13.99 -6.15
C MET A 122 -4.22 15.40 -6.71
N ALA A 123 -5.00 15.79 -7.72
CA ALA A 123 -4.95 17.13 -8.29
C ALA A 123 -5.32 18.21 -7.25
N ALA A 124 -6.35 17.95 -6.44
CA ALA A 124 -6.74 18.82 -5.33
C ALA A 124 -5.61 18.97 -4.31
N LEU A 125 -4.96 17.86 -3.91
CA LEU A 125 -3.86 17.87 -2.95
C LEU A 125 -2.67 18.68 -3.44
N ILE A 126 -2.29 18.54 -4.71
CA ILE A 126 -1.17 19.27 -5.33
C ILE A 126 -1.42 20.78 -5.21
N GLN A 127 -2.62 21.25 -5.54
CA GLN A 127 -2.97 22.67 -5.48
C GLN A 127 -3.27 23.18 -4.07
N ALA A 128 -3.85 22.34 -3.21
CA ALA A 128 -4.10 22.71 -1.81
C ALA A 128 -2.79 22.95 -1.06
N GLY A 129 -1.70 22.27 -1.43
CA GLY A 129 -0.35 22.52 -0.90
C GLY A 129 0.16 23.94 -1.14
N SER A 130 -0.37 24.67 -2.13
CA SER A 130 -0.05 26.08 -2.37
C SER A 130 -0.96 27.06 -1.63
N GLY A 131 -1.84 26.57 -0.74
CA GLY A 131 -2.77 27.40 0.04
C GLY A 131 -3.98 27.93 -0.73
N ASN A 132 -4.20 27.52 -1.98
CA ASN A 132 -5.31 28.01 -2.81
C ASN A 132 -6.42 26.95 -2.96
N SER A 133 -7.40 26.98 -2.05
CA SER A 133 -8.53 26.05 -2.04
C SER A 133 -9.40 26.15 -3.30
N GLY A 134 -9.53 27.33 -3.92
CA GLY A 134 -10.30 27.51 -5.15
C GLY A 134 -9.64 26.79 -6.33
N ALA A 135 -8.33 27.01 -6.51
CA ALA A 135 -7.56 26.31 -7.54
C ALA A 135 -7.54 24.79 -7.32
N ALA A 136 -7.58 24.32 -6.07
CA ALA A 136 -7.69 22.90 -5.76
C ALA A 136 -9.00 22.29 -6.23
N VAL A 137 -10.13 22.98 -6.02
CA VAL A 137 -11.45 22.54 -6.51
C VAL A 137 -11.48 22.46 -8.03
N ASP A 138 -10.97 23.48 -8.72
CA ASP A 138 -10.98 23.51 -10.19
C ASP A 138 -10.06 22.44 -10.78
N SER A 139 -8.87 22.25 -10.19
CA SER A 139 -7.94 21.20 -10.60
C SER A 139 -8.51 19.80 -10.38
N ALA A 140 -9.23 19.58 -9.27
CA ALA A 140 -9.93 18.33 -9.00
C ALA A 140 -10.97 18.02 -10.09
N LYS A 141 -11.81 19.00 -10.44
CA LYS A 141 -12.83 18.85 -11.50
C LYS A 141 -12.20 18.57 -12.86
N GLN A 142 -11.14 19.29 -13.22
CA GLN A 142 -10.41 19.07 -14.48
C GLN A 142 -9.80 17.66 -14.55
N ALA A 143 -9.15 17.22 -13.47
CA ALA A 143 -8.57 15.88 -13.40
C ALA A 143 -9.64 14.78 -13.45
N ALA A 144 -10.78 14.98 -12.81
CA ALA A 144 -11.92 14.07 -12.89
C ALA A 144 -12.44 13.94 -14.33
N GLY A 145 -12.66 15.07 -15.02
CA GLY A 145 -13.14 15.08 -16.40
C GLY A 145 -12.16 14.38 -17.35
N TRP A 146 -10.86 14.64 -17.18
CA TRP A 146 -9.83 13.95 -17.95
C TRP A 146 -9.77 12.45 -17.67
N ALA A 147 -9.87 12.03 -16.41
CA ALA A 147 -9.88 10.61 -16.06
C ALA A 147 -11.16 9.90 -16.52
N ALA A 148 -12.30 10.60 -16.55
CA ALA A 148 -13.57 10.08 -17.07
C ALA A 148 -13.54 9.88 -18.60
N ALA A 149 -12.68 10.60 -19.32
CA ALA A 149 -12.47 10.42 -20.75
C ALA A 149 -11.72 9.10 -21.08
N LEU A 150 -11.11 8.44 -20.10
CA LEU A 150 -10.44 7.16 -20.31
C LEU A 150 -11.50 6.06 -20.56
N PRO A 151 -11.47 5.36 -21.71
CA PRO A 151 -12.54 4.42 -22.09
C PRO A 151 -12.81 3.32 -21.04
N VAL A 152 -11.76 2.86 -20.37
CA VAL A 152 -11.83 1.79 -19.36
C VAL A 152 -12.38 2.29 -18.02
N ALA A 153 -12.39 3.60 -17.77
CA ALA A 153 -12.92 4.19 -16.55
C ALA A 153 -14.46 4.24 -16.54
N GLN A 154 -15.10 4.22 -17.72
CA GLN A 154 -16.55 4.37 -17.87
C GLN A 154 -17.37 3.21 -17.27
N ASN A 155 -16.80 2.00 -17.21
CA ASN A 155 -17.50 0.79 -16.75
C ASN A 155 -17.26 0.45 -15.26
N GLN A 156 -16.67 1.38 -14.48
CA GLN A 156 -16.32 1.11 -13.09
C GLN A 156 -17.40 1.57 -12.13
N SER A 157 -17.62 0.77 -11.08
CA SER A 157 -18.52 1.15 -9.99
C SER A 157 -17.98 2.36 -9.21
N ALA A 158 -18.87 3.27 -8.84
CA ALA A 158 -18.58 4.38 -7.95
C ALA A 158 -18.27 3.94 -6.51
N LYS A 159 -18.64 2.72 -6.12
CA LYS A 159 -18.44 2.22 -4.74
C LYS A 159 -17.01 1.70 -4.56
N ILE A 160 -16.25 2.41 -3.72
CA ILE A 160 -14.85 2.08 -3.40
C ILE A 160 -14.78 1.66 -1.95
N SER A 161 -14.09 0.55 -1.67
CA SER A 161 -13.93 0.08 -0.30
C SER A 161 -13.00 1.00 0.50
N LEU A 162 -13.27 1.15 1.80
CA LEU A 162 -12.41 1.90 2.73
C LEU A 162 -10.96 1.38 2.73
N SER A 163 -10.77 0.06 2.56
CA SER A 163 -9.44 -0.55 2.45
C SER A 163 -8.67 -0.04 1.23
N LYS A 164 -9.35 0.15 0.10
CA LYS A 164 -8.74 0.67 -1.13
C LYS A 164 -8.41 2.16 -0.98
N ILE A 165 -9.32 2.95 -0.40
CA ILE A 165 -9.08 4.37 -0.10
C ILE A 165 -7.85 4.53 0.79
N ARG A 166 -7.70 3.70 1.83
CA ARG A 166 -6.52 3.73 2.71
C ARG A 166 -5.21 3.39 1.98
N VAL A 167 -5.24 2.44 1.04
CA VAL A 167 -4.05 2.15 0.24
C VAL A 167 -3.74 3.33 -0.68
N LEU A 168 -4.75 3.88 -1.36
CA LEU A 168 -4.58 5.05 -2.22
C LEU A 168 -4.08 6.28 -1.46
N SER A 169 -4.53 6.51 -0.21
CA SER A 169 -4.05 7.64 0.60
C SER A 169 -2.57 7.51 0.94
N ARG A 170 -2.10 6.30 1.20
CA ARG A 170 -0.68 6.03 1.45
C ARG A 170 0.16 6.13 0.18
N ILE A 171 -0.37 5.69 -0.96
CA ILE A 171 0.28 5.89 -2.25
C ILE A 171 0.38 7.38 -2.56
N GLY A 172 -0.73 8.11 -2.44
CA GLY A 172 -0.79 9.55 -2.69
C GLY A 172 0.18 10.33 -1.80
N ALA A 173 0.20 10.06 -0.49
CA ALA A 173 1.13 10.69 0.43
C ALA A 173 2.61 10.41 0.10
N ALA A 174 2.94 9.21 -0.35
CA ALA A 174 4.31 8.85 -0.73
C ALA A 174 4.75 9.45 -2.06
N ILE A 175 3.82 9.66 -3.01
CA ILE A 175 4.12 10.12 -4.36
C ILE A 175 4.08 11.62 -4.50
N LEU A 176 3.24 12.31 -3.71
CA LEU A 176 3.10 13.76 -3.78
C LEU A 176 4.45 14.53 -3.80
N PRO A 177 5.45 14.23 -2.95
CA PRO A 177 6.74 14.93 -2.99
C PRO A 177 7.62 14.56 -4.20
N MET A 178 7.24 13.52 -4.95
CA MET A 178 7.97 13.03 -6.13
C MET A 178 7.41 13.57 -7.43
N LEU A 179 6.24 14.22 -7.41
CA LEU A 179 5.61 14.76 -8.60
C LEU A 179 6.30 16.05 -9.05
N GLU A 180 6.50 16.16 -10.36
CA GLU A 180 6.93 17.40 -10.98
C GLU A 180 5.80 18.44 -10.98
N PRO A 181 6.13 19.75 -11.00
CA PRO A 181 5.13 20.78 -11.19
C PRO A 181 4.28 20.55 -12.45
N GLY A 182 2.96 20.51 -12.26
CA GLY A 182 1.98 20.27 -13.32
C GLY A 182 1.82 18.82 -13.76
N GLU A 183 2.55 17.87 -13.15
CA GLU A 183 2.37 16.44 -13.40
C GLU A 183 1.04 15.96 -12.82
N ARG A 184 0.27 15.21 -13.62
CA ARG A 184 -1.08 14.75 -13.27
C ARG A 184 -1.07 13.25 -13.03
N VAL A 185 -1.59 12.83 -11.89
CA VAL A 185 -1.75 11.41 -11.57
C VAL A 185 -2.93 10.83 -12.35
N ALA A 186 -2.67 9.80 -13.16
CA ALA A 186 -3.67 9.10 -13.94
C ALA A 186 -4.35 8.00 -13.13
N VAL A 187 -3.54 7.06 -12.65
CA VAL A 187 -4.04 5.88 -11.97
C VAL A 187 -2.97 5.34 -11.03
N SER A 188 -3.40 4.84 -9.88
CA SER A 188 -2.53 4.19 -8.91
C SER A 188 -3.10 2.85 -8.50
N PHE A 189 -2.23 1.86 -8.31
CA PHE A 189 -2.63 0.52 -7.85
C PHE A 189 -1.52 -0.17 -7.06
N ASN A 190 -1.89 -1.26 -6.39
CA ASN A 190 -0.99 -2.07 -5.58
C ASN A 190 -0.99 -3.51 -6.09
N GLY A 191 0.21 -4.06 -6.30
CA GLY A 191 0.44 -5.47 -6.58
C GLY A 191 1.50 -6.08 -5.68
N THR A 192 1.53 -7.40 -5.61
CA THR A 192 2.51 -8.13 -4.79
C THR A 192 3.52 -8.85 -5.67
N ASP A 193 4.78 -8.91 -5.23
CA ASP A 193 5.80 -9.68 -5.91
C ASP A 193 5.45 -11.18 -5.88
N ARG A 194 5.80 -11.90 -6.95
CA ARG A 194 5.70 -13.35 -7.01
C ARG A 194 6.76 -14.04 -6.16
N GLN A 195 7.89 -13.39 -5.87
CA GLN A 195 8.98 -13.98 -5.09
C GLN A 195 8.55 -14.45 -3.69
N ALA A 196 7.55 -13.81 -3.08
CA ALA A 196 7.01 -14.25 -1.79
C ALA A 196 6.48 -15.70 -1.80
N GLN A 197 6.02 -16.21 -2.95
CA GLN A 197 5.61 -17.63 -3.07
C GLN A 197 6.80 -18.60 -3.06
N ILE A 198 7.95 -18.18 -3.59
CA ILE A 198 9.16 -19.02 -3.60
C ILE A 198 9.65 -19.20 -2.16
N TRP A 199 9.69 -18.12 -1.39
CA TRP A 199 10.02 -18.18 0.04
C TRP A 199 9.03 -19.02 0.85
N GLN A 200 7.74 -18.95 0.51
CA GLN A 200 6.73 -19.82 1.12
C GLN A 200 7.00 -21.31 0.84
N SER A 201 7.42 -21.67 -0.38
CA SER A 201 7.73 -23.08 -0.69
C SER A 201 8.98 -23.60 0.03
N LEU A 202 9.97 -22.74 0.28
CA LEU A 202 11.25 -23.15 0.86
C LEU A 202 11.22 -23.19 2.40
N PHE A 203 10.47 -22.29 3.03
CA PHE A 203 10.55 -22.06 4.48
C PHE A 203 9.16 -22.00 5.16
N GLY A 204 8.14 -22.50 4.47
CA GLY A 204 6.77 -22.56 4.97
C GLY A 204 6.21 -21.19 5.35
N ILE A 205 5.45 -21.15 6.46
CA ILE A 205 4.77 -19.94 6.94
C ILE A 205 5.77 -18.89 7.44
N ILE A 206 6.88 -19.32 8.07
CA ILE A 206 7.89 -18.40 8.63
C ILE A 206 8.60 -17.66 7.50
N GLY A 207 9.04 -18.38 6.45
CA GLY A 207 9.62 -17.74 5.27
C GLY A 207 8.66 -16.82 4.54
N MET A 208 7.39 -17.21 4.47
CA MET A 208 6.35 -16.35 3.90
C MET A 208 6.23 -15.03 4.69
N LEU A 209 6.19 -15.08 6.01
CA LEU A 209 6.10 -13.89 6.87
C LEU A 209 7.33 -13.00 6.72
N ILE A 210 8.52 -13.58 6.71
CA ILE A 210 9.78 -12.83 6.52
C ILE A 210 9.78 -12.15 5.15
N ALA A 211 9.48 -12.87 4.07
CA ALA A 211 9.39 -12.30 2.72
C ALA A 211 8.35 -11.18 2.63
N MET A 212 7.15 -11.39 3.19
CA MET A 212 6.10 -10.37 3.22
C MET A 212 6.45 -9.13 4.04
N SER A 213 7.30 -9.28 5.06
CA SER A 213 7.71 -8.21 5.97
C SER A 213 8.76 -7.27 5.39
N GLN A 214 9.66 -7.77 4.54
CA GLN A 214 10.78 -6.99 4.04
C GLN A 214 10.41 -6.28 2.73
N GLN A 215 10.07 -7.05 1.69
CA GLN A 215 9.82 -6.52 0.36
C GLN A 215 8.85 -7.45 -0.36
N GLY A 216 7.66 -6.95 -0.68
CA GLY A 216 6.65 -7.79 -1.33
C GLY A 216 5.49 -7.06 -1.98
N ALA A 217 5.37 -5.75 -1.81
CA ALA A 217 4.37 -4.95 -2.50
C ALA A 217 5.03 -3.91 -3.41
N TYR A 218 4.50 -3.79 -4.62
CA TYR A 218 4.72 -2.72 -5.57
C TYR A 218 3.50 -1.81 -5.57
N PHE A 219 3.75 -0.52 -5.38
CA PHE A 219 2.75 0.53 -5.52
C PHE A 219 3.10 1.31 -6.78
N VAL A 220 2.26 1.17 -7.79
CA VAL A 220 2.51 1.74 -9.11
C VAL A 220 1.55 2.89 -9.33
N THR A 221 2.10 3.99 -9.80
CA THR A 221 1.34 5.16 -10.22
C THR A 221 1.78 5.56 -11.61
N VAL A 222 0.82 5.65 -12.51
CA VAL A 222 1.00 6.19 -13.84
C VAL A 222 0.57 7.64 -13.80
N THR A 223 1.45 8.54 -14.21
CA THR A 223 1.15 9.95 -14.41
C THR A 223 1.00 10.24 -15.90
N ASP A 224 0.71 11.47 -16.27
CA ASP A 224 0.72 11.93 -17.66
C ASP A 224 2.13 11.94 -18.30
N ARG A 225 3.21 11.87 -17.50
CA ARG A 225 4.60 11.93 -17.99
C ARG A 225 5.39 10.65 -17.79
N ARG A 226 5.17 9.96 -16.67
CA ARG A 226 6.03 8.86 -16.23
C ARG A 226 5.29 7.80 -15.44
N LEU A 227 5.97 6.68 -15.28
CA LEU A 227 5.62 5.59 -14.41
C LEU A 227 6.47 5.68 -13.15
N ILE A 228 5.83 5.78 -11.99
CA ILE A 228 6.49 5.76 -10.68
C ILE A 228 6.11 4.46 -9.99
N ALA A 229 7.11 3.67 -9.61
CA ALA A 229 6.93 2.42 -8.88
C ALA A 229 7.65 2.52 -7.53
N LEU A 230 6.89 2.39 -6.45
CA LEU A 230 7.40 2.29 -5.09
C LEU A 230 7.34 0.84 -4.62
N THR A 231 8.22 0.48 -3.70
CA THR A 231 8.25 -0.82 -3.02
C THR A 231 8.01 -0.64 -1.52
N GLY A 232 7.49 -1.70 -0.90
CA GLY A 232 7.33 -1.73 0.54
C GLY A 232 6.88 -3.09 1.08
N PRO A 233 6.66 -3.18 2.39
CA PRO A 233 6.18 -4.38 3.04
C PRO A 233 4.74 -4.68 2.61
N GLN A 234 4.47 -5.94 2.28
CA GLN A 234 3.12 -6.38 1.93
C GLN A 234 2.15 -6.26 3.11
N LEU A 235 2.65 -6.47 4.33
CA LEU A 235 1.83 -6.43 5.55
C LEU A 235 1.45 -5.01 5.96
N SER A 236 2.38 -4.05 5.85
CA SER A 236 2.09 -2.68 6.24
C SER A 236 1.29 -1.93 5.20
N LEU A 237 1.31 -2.38 3.92
CA LEU A 237 0.70 -1.68 2.78
C LEU A 237 1.09 -0.19 2.76
N ALA A 238 2.35 0.09 3.08
CA ALA A 238 2.91 1.43 3.13
C ALA A 238 4.10 1.47 2.16
N PRO A 239 4.06 2.32 1.12
CA PRO A 239 5.23 2.55 0.28
C PRO A 239 6.39 3.08 1.13
N LYS A 240 7.61 2.56 0.91
CA LYS A 240 8.81 2.94 1.68
C LYS A 240 9.96 3.43 0.80
N SER A 241 10.18 2.76 -0.33
CA SER A 241 11.34 2.99 -1.19
C SER A 241 10.91 3.19 -2.63
N LEU A 242 11.60 4.08 -3.33
CA LEU A 242 11.46 4.19 -4.79
C LEU A 242 12.14 2.98 -5.43
N ALA A 243 11.40 2.21 -6.23
CA ALA A 243 11.98 1.15 -7.05
C ALA A 243 12.49 1.73 -8.37
N TYR A 244 11.65 2.50 -9.06
CA TYR A 244 12.04 3.25 -10.25
C TYR A 244 11.01 4.33 -10.57
N ALA A 245 11.46 5.40 -11.20
CA ALA A 245 10.64 6.41 -11.86
C ALA A 245 11.17 6.57 -13.29
N ILE A 246 10.37 6.20 -14.29
CA ILE A 246 10.79 6.21 -15.69
C ILE A 246 9.78 6.95 -16.57
N PRO A 247 10.22 7.75 -17.54
CA PRO A 247 9.34 8.30 -18.56
C PRO A 247 8.50 7.21 -19.22
N GLN A 248 7.26 7.52 -19.61
CA GLN A 248 6.42 6.54 -20.30
C GLN A 248 7.08 6.00 -21.59
N SER A 249 7.90 6.81 -22.25
CA SER A 249 8.66 6.43 -23.45
C SER A 249 9.70 5.34 -23.19
N MET A 250 10.17 5.15 -21.95
CA MET A 250 11.09 4.06 -21.58
C MET A 250 10.37 2.75 -21.27
N VAL A 251 9.03 2.73 -21.27
CA VAL A 251 8.24 1.51 -21.10
C VAL A 251 8.13 0.81 -22.44
N SER A 252 8.80 -0.33 -22.57
CA SER A 252 8.79 -1.15 -23.79
C SER A 252 7.49 -1.95 -23.92
N GLU A 253 7.01 -2.53 -22.81
CA GLU A 253 5.77 -3.31 -22.79
C GLU A 253 5.10 -3.16 -21.43
N ALA A 254 3.82 -2.79 -21.40
CA ALA A 254 2.96 -2.93 -20.24
C ALA A 254 1.83 -3.89 -20.57
N ARG A 255 1.65 -4.92 -19.74
CA ARG A 255 0.65 -5.96 -20.00
C ARG A 255 0.00 -6.46 -18.73
N PHE A 256 -1.33 -6.40 -18.69
CA PHE A 256 -2.15 -7.05 -17.71
C PHE A 256 -2.66 -8.40 -18.26
N ARG A 257 -2.45 -9.47 -17.51
CA ARG A 257 -3.01 -10.80 -17.78
C ARG A 257 -3.99 -11.15 -16.67
N GLY A 258 -5.29 -11.13 -16.98
CA GLY A 258 -6.32 -11.58 -16.05
C GLY A 258 -6.18 -13.08 -15.75
N GLY A 259 -6.42 -13.46 -14.50
CA GLY A 259 -6.48 -14.86 -14.05
C GLY A 259 -7.91 -15.31 -13.75
N LEU A 260 -8.11 -16.63 -13.64
CA LEU A 260 -9.43 -17.23 -13.38
C LEU A 260 -10.09 -16.74 -12.08
N LEU A 261 -9.32 -16.44 -11.04
CA LEU A 261 -9.83 -16.06 -9.72
C LEU A 261 -10.03 -14.53 -9.56
N GLY A 262 -10.30 -13.82 -10.65
CA GLY A 262 -10.60 -12.40 -10.66
C GLY A 262 -9.40 -11.46 -10.45
N GLY A 263 -8.27 -11.96 -9.97
CA GLY A 263 -6.99 -11.25 -9.96
C GLY A 263 -6.27 -11.31 -11.31
N GLY A 264 -5.00 -10.90 -11.34
CA GLY A 264 -4.18 -11.01 -12.54
C GLY A 264 -2.70 -10.75 -12.29
N THR A 265 -1.90 -10.79 -13.35
CA THR A 265 -0.49 -10.40 -13.30
C THR A 265 -0.30 -9.18 -14.19
N PHE A 266 0.25 -8.12 -13.63
CA PHE A 266 0.72 -6.96 -14.38
C PHE A 266 2.22 -7.07 -14.59
N SER A 267 2.66 -6.94 -15.83
CA SER A 267 4.09 -6.97 -16.18
C SER A 267 4.48 -5.69 -16.90
N ILE A 268 5.61 -5.13 -16.48
CA ILE A 268 6.23 -3.95 -17.07
C ILE A 268 7.62 -4.37 -17.54
N SER A 269 7.88 -4.21 -18.82
CA SER A 269 9.19 -4.36 -19.44
C SER A 269 9.72 -2.97 -19.79
N ARG A 270 10.94 -2.68 -19.38
CA ARG A 270 11.62 -1.40 -19.58
C ARG A 270 12.66 -1.51 -20.69
N MET A 271 12.98 -0.40 -21.35
CA MET A 271 14.03 -0.36 -22.40
C MET A 271 15.44 -0.66 -21.86
N ASP A 272 15.67 -0.46 -20.55
CA ASP A 272 16.91 -0.83 -19.86
C ASP A 272 17.08 -2.35 -19.65
N GLY A 273 16.15 -3.17 -20.16
CA GLY A 273 16.11 -4.62 -19.98
C GLY A 273 15.46 -5.08 -18.68
N GLY A 274 15.13 -4.16 -17.77
CA GLY A 274 14.52 -4.48 -16.50
C GLY A 274 13.05 -4.89 -16.64
N ARG A 275 12.67 -6.01 -16.02
CA ARG A 275 11.29 -6.51 -16.03
C ARG A 275 10.72 -6.64 -14.62
N THR A 276 9.59 -5.98 -14.38
CA THR A 276 8.83 -6.12 -13.14
C THR A 276 7.56 -6.91 -13.40
N ARG A 277 7.25 -7.88 -12.55
CA ARG A 277 5.97 -8.61 -12.58
C ARG A 277 5.35 -8.58 -11.20
N MET A 278 4.08 -8.20 -11.14
CA MET A 278 3.33 -8.11 -9.90
C MET A 278 1.97 -8.79 -10.04
N ARG A 279 1.54 -9.47 -8.98
CA ARG A 279 0.20 -10.04 -8.88
C ARG A 279 -0.75 -8.99 -8.33
N LEU A 280 -1.88 -8.85 -8.98
CA LEU A 280 -2.93 -7.92 -8.62
C LEU A 280 -4.12 -8.68 -8.06
N SER A 281 -4.68 -8.14 -6.98
CA SER A 281 -5.98 -8.58 -6.51
C SER A 281 -7.08 -8.10 -7.46
N ARG A 282 -8.26 -8.73 -7.38
CA ARG A 282 -9.43 -8.36 -8.19
C ARG A 282 -9.83 -6.88 -8.07
N PHE A 283 -9.51 -6.25 -6.94
CA PHE A 283 -9.87 -4.86 -6.66
C PHE A 283 -9.02 -3.84 -7.42
N TRP A 284 -7.89 -4.26 -7.99
CA TRP A 284 -6.96 -3.43 -8.77
C TRP A 284 -6.97 -3.74 -10.26
N LYS A 285 -7.85 -4.66 -10.69
CA LYS A 285 -7.94 -5.11 -12.08
C LYS A 285 -8.21 -3.93 -13.02
N SER A 286 -9.17 -3.09 -12.66
CA SER A 286 -9.60 -1.99 -13.51
C SER A 286 -8.53 -0.93 -13.65
N GLU A 287 -7.83 -0.58 -12.56
CA GLU A 287 -6.68 0.31 -12.58
C GLU A 287 -5.54 -0.21 -13.46
N ALA A 288 -5.27 -1.52 -13.41
CA ALA A 288 -4.20 -2.11 -14.20
C ALA A 288 -4.51 -2.16 -15.69
N ILE A 289 -5.78 -2.32 -16.07
CA ILE A 289 -6.20 -2.22 -17.47
C ILE A 289 -6.03 -0.78 -17.97
N VAL A 290 -6.39 0.22 -17.16
CA VAL A 290 -6.14 1.65 -17.48
C VAL A 290 -4.65 1.92 -17.61
N ALA A 291 -3.85 1.43 -16.65
CA ALA A 291 -2.41 1.57 -16.69
C ALA A 291 -1.80 0.91 -17.94
N GLN A 292 -2.27 -0.27 -18.33
CA GLN A 292 -1.86 -0.91 -19.58
C GLN A 292 -2.19 -0.04 -20.79
N ALA A 293 -3.39 0.54 -20.85
CA ALA A 293 -3.80 1.38 -21.98
C ALA A 293 -2.95 2.66 -22.07
N LEU A 294 -2.69 3.32 -20.94
CA LEU A 294 -1.87 4.53 -20.86
C LEU A 294 -0.39 4.27 -21.20
N LEU A 295 0.12 3.09 -20.85
CA LEU A 295 1.51 2.70 -21.09
C LEU A 295 1.71 1.94 -22.41
N ALA A 296 0.65 1.73 -23.19
CA ALA A 296 0.76 1.08 -24.48
C ALA A 296 1.50 2.01 -25.47
N PRO A 297 2.34 1.47 -26.37
CA PRO A 297 2.94 2.26 -27.43
C PRO A 297 1.87 2.99 -28.25
N GLY A 298 1.89 4.33 -28.25
CA GLY A 298 0.87 5.16 -28.91
C GLY A 298 -0.48 5.28 -28.19
N GLY A 299 -0.65 4.61 -27.04
CA GLY A 299 -1.81 4.78 -26.14
C GLY A 299 -1.70 5.96 -25.19
N GLY A 300 -0.54 6.62 -25.18
CA GLY A 300 -0.32 7.86 -24.45
C GLY A 300 -1.31 8.92 -24.90
N LEU A 301 -2.00 9.51 -23.93
CA LEU A 301 -2.58 10.84 -24.09
C LEU A 301 -1.48 11.71 -24.71
N THR A 302 -1.81 12.48 -25.75
CA THR A 302 -0.88 13.42 -26.37
C THR A 302 -0.12 14.13 -25.25
N PRO A 303 1.22 13.94 -25.14
CA PRO A 303 1.97 14.46 -24.03
C PRO A 303 1.66 15.95 -23.94
N LEU A 304 1.17 16.40 -22.78
CA LEU A 304 0.98 17.81 -22.54
C LEU A 304 2.34 18.48 -22.86
N PRO A 305 2.35 19.57 -23.65
CA PRO A 305 3.59 20.26 -23.94
C PRO A 305 4.30 20.56 -22.61
N PRO A 306 5.64 20.49 -22.58
CA PRO A 306 6.39 20.79 -21.37
C PRO A 306 5.87 22.12 -20.80
N PRO A 307 5.72 22.23 -19.47
CA PRO A 307 5.19 23.43 -18.86
C PRO A 307 5.99 24.61 -19.40
N PRO A 308 5.33 25.73 -19.77
CA PRO A 308 6.06 26.89 -20.25
C PRO A 308 7.14 27.19 -19.22
N ILE A 309 8.40 27.20 -19.67
CA ILE A 309 9.51 27.64 -18.84
C ILE A 309 9.09 29.05 -18.43
N MET A 310 8.64 29.20 -17.19
CA MET A 310 8.43 30.52 -16.63
C MET A 310 9.82 31.12 -16.65
N ALA A 311 10.07 31.97 -17.65
CA ALA A 311 11.26 32.78 -17.70
C ALA A 311 11.30 33.45 -16.32
N SER A 312 12.27 33.03 -15.51
CA SER A 312 12.55 33.64 -14.22
C SER A 312 12.59 35.13 -14.50
N ARG A 313 11.55 35.85 -14.05
CA ARG A 313 11.61 37.31 -14.03
C ARG A 313 12.70 37.61 -13.02
N SER A 314 13.93 37.74 -13.50
CA SER A 314 14.99 38.40 -12.78
C SER A 314 14.49 39.81 -12.54
N SER A 315 13.98 40.04 -11.33
CA SER A 315 13.75 41.38 -10.82
C SER A 315 15.10 42.09 -10.80
N PHE A 316 15.22 43.07 -11.69
CA PHE A 316 16.14 44.20 -11.54
C PHE A 316 15.84 44.93 -10.24
#